data_AF-A0A1V5KRA4-F1
#
_entry.id   AF-A0A1V5KRA4-F1
#
_cell.length_a   1.000
_cell.length_b   1.000
_cell.length_c   1.000
_cell.angle_alpha   90.00
_cell.angle_beta   90.00
_cell.angle_gamma   90.00
#
_symmetry.space_group_name_H-M   'P 1'
#
loop_
_entity.id
_entity.type
_entity.pdbx_description
1 polymer ?
#
loop_
_entity_poly.entity_id
_entity_poly.type
_entity_poly.pdbx_seq_one_letter_code
_entity_poly.pdbx_strand_id
1 'polypeptide(L)'
;MDGFRIFTFDPNRFPNPKQANDYLHSLGFKSVWMIDPGVKNEPGYFVYDSGSAQDIWVQDALGRPFVGPVWPGDCVFPDFTMPQAAQWWANLYQSFLACGIDGIWNDMNEPAVFKGDWTMPPDCRHRGGGDLPAGPHIQYHNVYGLLMAKATRQGIQAARPTKRPFVLSRANFLGGHRYAAAWTGDNAATWQHLKWSIPMSLNLGLSGQPFNGPDIGGFAGSADAELWAHWISVGAFYPFSRAHTTKGSDDQEPWSFGPRTESAARIALQRRYRLLPYLYTLFYESHRTGLPIMRPTLMADSKDLALRMEDQAFLLGSDLLVIPRWAVRPALPGGIWRQLSLVEPEGQPDPHQCDLKIRGGAIVPLGKIVQNTADYRLEELTLAVCLDEMGTGRGILYEDAGDGYEYLDGMYRLSEYTARRQENQVRIRVRHIDGQMEWCKRKLFIEMITDNGVIKAIGDEQKENFINL
;
A
#
# COMPACT_ATOMS: atom_id res chain seq x y z
N MET A 1 -0.58 -20.68 12.24
CA MET A 1 -0.45 -20.70 13.71
C MET A 1 -0.86 -22.07 14.21
N ASP A 2 -0.19 -22.60 15.24
CA ASP A 2 -0.58 -23.86 15.87
C ASP A 2 -1.88 -23.65 16.67
N GLY A 3 -2.98 -24.25 16.22
CA GLY A 3 -4.30 -24.09 16.85
C GLY A 3 -4.76 -22.64 16.99
N PHE A 4 -4.43 -21.77 16.02
CA PHE A 4 -4.68 -20.32 16.04
C PHE A 4 -4.02 -19.55 17.19
N ARG A 5 -3.05 -20.14 17.90
CA ARG A 5 -2.25 -19.44 18.91
C ARG A 5 -1.28 -18.46 18.24
N ILE A 6 -1.43 -17.17 18.51
CA ILE A 6 -0.56 -16.13 17.94
C ILE A 6 0.91 -16.34 18.32
N PHE A 7 1.83 -15.81 17.51
CA PHE A 7 3.28 -16.01 17.69
C PHE A 7 3.73 -17.49 17.71
N THR A 8 2.94 -18.41 17.13
CA THR A 8 3.32 -19.80 16.92
C THR A 8 3.22 -20.21 15.46
N PHE A 9 3.94 -21.27 15.11
CA PHE A 9 3.87 -21.92 13.81
C PHE A 9 3.27 -23.32 13.99
N ASP A 10 2.40 -23.73 13.07
CA ASP A 10 1.89 -25.10 13.05
C ASP A 10 3.06 -26.04 12.72
N PRO A 11 3.44 -26.98 13.61
CA PRO A 11 4.65 -27.78 13.41
C PRO A 11 4.52 -28.80 12.28
N ASN A 12 3.30 -29.14 11.84
CA ASN A 12 3.08 -30.07 10.73
C ASN A 12 3.09 -29.34 9.39
N ARG A 13 2.51 -28.13 9.34
CA ARG A 13 2.41 -27.34 8.11
C ARG A 13 3.64 -26.46 7.86
N PHE A 14 4.24 -25.94 8.92
CA PHE A 14 5.43 -25.07 8.88
C PHE A 14 6.48 -25.54 9.91
N PRO A 15 7.02 -26.77 9.77
CA PRO A 15 8.00 -27.33 10.71
C PRO A 15 9.28 -26.50 10.84
N ASN A 16 9.68 -25.79 9.78
CA ASN A 16 10.85 -24.91 9.77
C ASN A 16 10.50 -23.57 9.10
N PRO A 17 9.92 -22.61 9.84
CA PRO A 17 9.51 -21.33 9.28
C PRO A 17 10.70 -20.51 8.75
N LYS A 18 11.89 -20.68 9.34
CA LYS A 18 13.10 -20.01 8.86
C LYS A 18 13.48 -20.48 7.46
N GLN A 19 13.53 -21.80 7.23
CA GLN A 19 13.85 -22.35 5.92
C GLN A 19 12.83 -21.91 4.85
N ALA A 20 11.54 -21.84 5.20
CA ALA A 20 10.51 -21.35 4.29
C ALA A 20 10.75 -19.89 3.89
N ASN A 21 11.08 -19.01 4.84
CA ASN A 21 11.38 -17.62 4.56
C ASN A 21 12.70 -17.45 3.78
N ASP A 22 13.74 -18.21 4.12
CA ASP A 22 15.01 -18.20 3.37
C ASP A 22 14.79 -18.59 1.89
N TYR A 23 13.92 -19.58 1.64
CA TYR A 23 13.53 -19.97 0.27
C TYR A 23 12.79 -18.83 -0.46
N LEU A 24 11.80 -18.21 0.18
CA LEU A 24 11.10 -17.05 -0.41
C LEU A 24 12.06 -15.91 -0.73
N HIS A 25 12.99 -15.60 0.17
CA HIS A 25 13.99 -14.56 -0.04
C HIS A 25 14.93 -14.88 -1.21
N SER A 26 15.29 -16.15 -1.40
CA SER A 26 16.12 -16.58 -2.55
C SER A 26 15.44 -16.35 -3.91
N LEU A 27 14.12 -16.23 -3.92
CA LEU A 27 13.29 -15.92 -5.09
C LEU A 27 12.93 -14.42 -5.19
N GLY A 28 13.46 -13.57 -4.31
CA GLY A 28 13.16 -12.14 -4.27
C GLY A 28 11.81 -11.79 -3.62
N PHE A 29 11.15 -12.74 -2.95
CA PHE A 29 9.90 -12.50 -2.22
C PHE A 29 10.15 -12.05 -0.78
N LYS A 30 9.08 -11.53 -0.17
CA LYS A 30 9.01 -11.13 1.24
C LYS A 30 7.80 -11.80 1.89
N SER A 31 7.90 -12.15 3.16
CA SER A 31 6.79 -12.77 3.89
C SER A 31 6.13 -11.82 4.87
N VAL A 32 4.80 -11.82 4.86
CA VAL A 32 3.96 -11.05 5.79
C VAL A 32 3.09 -12.03 6.55
N TRP A 33 3.08 -11.93 7.87
CA TRP A 33 2.36 -12.87 8.74
C TRP A 33 1.28 -12.17 9.55
N MET A 34 0.10 -12.77 9.57
CA MET A 34 -1.06 -12.30 10.35
C MET A 34 -0.82 -12.49 11.85
N ILE A 35 -1.25 -11.53 12.67
CA ILE A 35 -1.25 -11.59 14.13
C ILE A 35 -2.51 -10.87 14.64
N ASP A 36 -3.33 -11.59 15.39
CA ASP A 36 -4.60 -11.10 15.94
C ASP A 36 -4.42 -10.65 17.41
N PRO A 37 -5.29 -9.80 17.95
CA PRO A 37 -5.20 -9.38 19.36
C PRO A 37 -5.67 -10.45 20.36
N GLY A 38 -6.42 -11.46 19.89
CA GLY A 38 -6.97 -12.52 20.76
C GLY A 38 -5.89 -13.51 21.18
N VAL A 39 -5.53 -13.51 22.46
CA VAL A 39 -4.61 -14.49 23.05
C VAL A 39 -5.44 -15.63 23.63
N LYS A 40 -5.27 -16.85 23.09
CA LYS A 40 -5.98 -18.04 23.58
C LYS A 40 -5.82 -18.17 25.10
N ASN A 41 -6.94 -18.29 25.81
CA ASN A 41 -6.99 -18.44 27.26
C ASN A 41 -6.62 -19.89 27.65
N GLU A 42 -5.34 -20.23 27.57
CA GLU A 42 -4.81 -21.58 27.74
C GLU A 42 -3.55 -21.56 28.61
N PRO A 43 -3.62 -22.03 29.87
CA PRO A 43 -2.43 -22.19 30.72
C PRO A 43 -1.40 -23.12 30.08
N GLY A 44 -0.11 -22.76 30.14
CA GLY A 44 0.99 -23.49 29.51
C GLY A 44 1.37 -22.97 28.12
N TYR A 45 0.57 -22.07 27.54
CA TYR A 45 0.89 -21.36 26.31
C TYR A 45 1.66 -20.07 26.65
N PHE A 46 2.92 -19.98 26.20
CA PHE A 46 3.85 -18.93 26.65
C PHE A 46 3.35 -17.48 26.49
N VAL A 47 2.56 -17.17 25.46
CA VAL A 47 2.00 -15.80 25.29
C VAL A 47 0.97 -15.54 26.38
N TYR A 48 0.06 -16.49 26.61
CA TYR A 48 -0.92 -16.39 27.70
C TYR A 48 -0.24 -16.34 29.08
N ASP A 49 0.71 -17.24 29.34
CA ASP A 49 1.38 -17.30 30.64
C ASP A 49 2.19 -16.03 30.92
N SER A 50 2.96 -15.54 29.94
CA SER A 50 3.79 -14.34 30.11
C SER A 50 2.98 -13.05 30.24
N GLY A 51 1.84 -12.94 29.55
CA GLY A 51 0.93 -11.81 29.71
C GLY A 51 0.17 -11.85 31.04
N SER A 52 -0.27 -13.04 31.47
CA SER A 52 -0.94 -13.23 32.76
C SER A 52 -0.01 -12.96 33.94
N ALA A 53 1.26 -13.37 33.85
CA ALA A 53 2.28 -13.09 34.86
C ALA A 53 2.54 -11.59 35.05
N GLN A 54 2.23 -10.78 34.04
CA GLN A 54 2.36 -9.32 34.09
C GLN A 54 1.06 -8.59 34.37
N ASP A 55 -0.05 -9.32 34.51
CA ASP A 55 -1.39 -8.77 34.66
C ASP A 55 -1.65 -7.64 33.66
N ILE A 56 -1.68 -7.96 32.35
CA ILE A 56 -1.81 -6.98 31.24
C ILE A 56 -3.12 -7.08 30.45
N TRP A 57 -4.06 -7.93 30.88
CA TRP A 57 -5.30 -8.13 30.15
C TRP A 57 -6.31 -7.00 30.41
N VAL A 58 -7.15 -6.72 29.42
CA VAL A 58 -8.39 -5.94 29.60
C VAL A 58 -9.28 -6.67 30.61
N GLN A 59 -9.95 -5.93 31.49
CA GLN A 59 -10.77 -6.52 32.56
C GLN A 59 -12.27 -6.48 32.22
N ASP A 60 -13.04 -7.43 32.75
CA ASP A 60 -14.50 -7.40 32.77
C ASP A 60 -15.03 -6.44 33.85
N ALA A 61 -16.35 -6.29 33.95
CA ALA A 61 -17.00 -5.44 34.94
C ALA A 61 -16.71 -5.84 36.41
N LEU A 62 -16.25 -7.08 36.64
CA LEU A 62 -15.91 -7.63 37.95
C LEU A 62 -14.40 -7.53 38.25
N GLY A 63 -13.61 -6.93 37.35
CA GLY A 63 -12.16 -6.75 37.52
C GLY A 63 -11.33 -7.99 37.19
N ARG A 64 -11.91 -9.01 36.57
CA ARG A 64 -11.19 -10.22 36.11
C ARG A 64 -10.79 -10.05 34.64
N PRO A 65 -9.78 -10.77 34.11
CA PRO A 65 -9.51 -10.75 32.67
C PRO A 65 -10.77 -11.02 31.85
N PHE A 66 -11.07 -10.12 30.90
CA PHE A 66 -12.19 -10.32 29.99
C PHE A 66 -11.88 -11.50 29.06
N VAL A 67 -12.85 -12.42 28.94
CA VAL A 67 -12.77 -13.58 28.05
C VAL A 67 -13.81 -13.45 26.95
N GLY A 68 -13.37 -13.45 25.69
CA GLY A 68 -14.22 -13.37 24.51
C GLY A 68 -13.84 -14.43 23.46
N PRO A 69 -14.82 -15.10 22.82
CA PRO A 69 -14.53 -16.12 21.82
C PRO A 69 -14.11 -15.49 20.49
N VAL A 70 -13.04 -15.99 19.88
CA VAL A 70 -12.57 -15.69 18.51
C VAL A 70 -12.04 -16.97 17.84
N TRP A 71 -11.14 -16.88 16.87
CA TRP A 71 -10.61 -18.01 16.09
C TRP A 71 -10.10 -19.21 16.92
N PRO A 72 -9.22 -19.03 17.94
CA PRO A 72 -8.78 -20.14 18.81
C PRO A 72 -9.79 -20.55 19.90
N GLY A 73 -11.03 -20.03 19.88
CA GLY A 73 -11.99 -20.16 20.98
C GLY A 73 -11.85 -19.03 21.99
N ASP A 74 -11.97 -19.34 23.29
CA ASP A 74 -11.90 -18.35 24.37
C ASP A 74 -10.54 -17.64 24.40
N CYS A 75 -10.56 -16.31 24.35
CA CYS A 75 -9.36 -15.46 24.38
C CYS A 75 -9.43 -14.37 25.43
N VAL A 76 -8.25 -13.97 25.90
CA VAL A 76 -7.99 -12.71 26.60
C VAL A 76 -7.35 -11.70 25.64
N PHE A 77 -7.46 -10.41 25.96
CA PHE A 77 -7.07 -9.32 25.08
C PHE A 77 -6.07 -8.40 25.80
N PRO A 78 -4.90 -8.09 25.21
CA PRO A 78 -3.95 -7.15 25.79
C PRO A 78 -4.56 -5.76 25.95
N ASP A 79 -4.35 -5.14 27.10
CA ASP A 79 -4.76 -3.75 27.32
C ASP A 79 -3.70 -2.79 26.77
N PHE A 80 -3.77 -2.48 25.49
CA PHE A 80 -2.81 -1.58 24.84
C PHE A 80 -2.84 -0.13 25.35
N THR A 81 -3.75 0.23 26.26
CA THR A 81 -3.68 1.51 26.98
C THR A 81 -2.55 1.53 28.03
N MET A 82 -2.12 0.34 28.48
CA MET A 82 -1.04 0.18 29.44
C MET A 82 0.32 0.13 28.71
N PRO A 83 1.29 0.99 29.07
CA PRO A 83 2.64 0.93 28.50
C PRO A 83 3.33 -0.44 28.68
N GLN A 84 3.05 -1.12 29.80
CA GLN A 84 3.57 -2.46 30.08
C GLN A 84 3.04 -3.51 29.10
N ALA A 85 1.74 -3.48 28.78
CA ALA A 85 1.14 -4.39 27.80
C ALA A 85 1.70 -4.14 26.40
N ALA A 86 1.83 -2.88 26.00
CA ALA A 86 2.43 -2.50 24.72
C ALA A 86 3.90 -2.96 24.60
N GLN A 87 4.69 -2.81 25.68
CA GLN A 87 6.07 -3.29 25.70
C GLN A 87 6.15 -4.82 25.67
N TRP A 88 5.29 -5.51 26.42
CA TRP A 88 5.20 -6.97 26.38
C TRP A 88 4.89 -7.46 24.96
N TRP A 89 3.91 -6.85 24.29
CA TRP A 89 3.56 -7.15 22.91
C TRP A 89 4.74 -6.93 21.96
N ALA A 90 5.42 -5.79 22.08
CA ALA A 90 6.59 -5.46 21.27
C ALA A 90 7.71 -6.50 21.42
N ASN A 91 7.92 -7.01 22.63
CA ASN A 91 8.97 -8.01 22.92
C ASN A 91 8.72 -9.37 22.25
N LEU A 92 7.47 -9.72 21.94
CA LEU A 92 7.13 -10.99 21.26
C LEU A 92 7.69 -11.06 19.83
N TYR A 93 7.96 -9.91 19.20
CA TYR A 93 8.44 -9.87 17.81
C TYR A 93 9.91 -10.23 17.66
N GLN A 94 10.74 -10.15 18.70
CA GLN A 94 12.18 -10.40 18.57
C GLN A 94 12.47 -11.82 18.09
N SER A 95 11.90 -12.83 18.77
CA SER A 95 12.05 -14.24 18.38
C SER A 95 11.24 -14.57 17.12
N PHE A 96 10.05 -13.98 16.98
CA PHE A 96 9.17 -14.26 15.84
C PHE A 96 9.79 -13.79 14.50
N LEU A 97 10.38 -12.60 14.49
CA LEU A 97 11.05 -12.05 13.31
C LEU A 97 12.43 -12.69 13.06
N ALA A 98 13.05 -13.32 14.06
CA ALA A 98 14.31 -14.06 13.87
C ALA A 98 14.17 -15.22 12.86
N CYS A 99 12.94 -15.68 12.61
CA CYS A 99 12.62 -16.68 11.58
C CYS A 99 12.57 -16.11 10.15
N GLY A 100 12.97 -14.86 9.90
CA GLY A 100 13.01 -14.28 8.54
C GLY A 100 11.70 -13.66 8.05
N ILE A 101 10.71 -13.43 8.92
CA ILE A 101 9.45 -12.75 8.59
C ILE A 101 9.71 -11.28 8.26
N ASP A 102 9.21 -10.72 7.16
CA ASP A 102 9.53 -9.33 6.75
C ASP A 102 8.52 -8.29 7.24
N GLY A 103 7.25 -8.64 7.34
CA GLY A 103 6.18 -7.72 7.76
C GLY A 103 5.08 -8.40 8.57
N ILE A 104 4.24 -7.58 9.20
CA ILE A 104 3.15 -8.05 10.07
C ILE A 104 1.82 -7.49 9.59
N TRP A 105 0.80 -8.34 9.65
CA TRP A 105 -0.58 -8.00 9.36
C TRP A 105 -1.41 -8.15 10.64
N ASN A 106 -1.87 -7.04 11.23
CA ASN A 106 -2.80 -7.04 12.35
C ASN A 106 -4.23 -7.11 11.83
N ASP A 107 -4.90 -8.23 12.13
CA ASP A 107 -6.28 -8.49 11.79
C ASP A 107 -7.14 -8.63 13.05
N MET A 108 -8.46 -8.57 12.89
CA MET A 108 -9.44 -8.73 13.97
C MET A 108 -9.28 -7.70 15.11
N ASN A 109 -8.65 -6.56 14.82
CA ASN A 109 -8.17 -5.61 15.81
C ASN A 109 -9.06 -4.38 16.03
N GLU A 110 -10.35 -4.48 15.67
CA GLU A 110 -11.39 -3.52 16.06
C GLU A 110 -11.49 -3.25 17.57
N PRO A 111 -11.44 -4.24 18.49
CA PRO A 111 -11.24 -5.70 18.37
C PRO A 111 -12.54 -6.48 18.15
N ALA A 112 -12.45 -7.51 17.31
CA ALA A 112 -13.57 -8.41 17.02
C ALA A 112 -13.73 -9.49 18.11
N VAL A 113 -14.98 -9.78 18.47
CA VAL A 113 -15.36 -10.87 19.40
C VAL A 113 -16.60 -11.57 18.85
N PHE A 114 -16.61 -12.90 18.71
CA PHE A 114 -17.70 -13.67 18.08
C PHE A 114 -18.95 -13.87 18.95
N LYS A 115 -19.18 -12.96 19.90
CA LYS A 115 -20.33 -12.98 20.80
C LYS A 115 -20.82 -11.56 21.05
N GLY A 116 -22.14 -11.38 21.10
CA GLY A 116 -22.77 -10.07 21.30
C GLY A 116 -22.65 -9.21 20.05
N ASP A 117 -22.24 -7.96 20.22
CA ASP A 117 -22.20 -6.93 19.16
C ASP A 117 -20.91 -6.99 18.32
N TRP A 118 -20.35 -8.17 18.12
CA TRP A 118 -19.09 -8.40 17.39
C TRP A 118 -17.85 -7.72 17.98
N THR A 119 -17.91 -7.25 19.23
CA THR A 119 -16.79 -6.63 19.95
C THR A 119 -16.87 -6.85 21.47
N MET A 120 -15.88 -6.36 22.22
CA MET A 120 -15.85 -6.45 23.68
C MET A 120 -16.99 -5.61 24.29
N PRO A 121 -17.60 -6.06 25.40
CA PRO A 121 -18.63 -5.28 26.10
C PRO A 121 -18.17 -3.84 26.41
N PRO A 122 -19.03 -2.82 26.20
CA PRO A 122 -18.68 -1.41 26.39
C PRO A 122 -18.12 -1.06 27.77
N ASP A 123 -18.49 -1.83 28.80
CA ASP A 123 -18.11 -1.67 30.21
C ASP A 123 -16.86 -2.46 30.61
N CYS A 124 -16.24 -3.23 29.69
CA CYS A 124 -14.91 -3.78 29.90
C CYS A 124 -13.94 -2.65 30.26
N ARG A 125 -13.00 -2.89 31.16
CA ARG A 125 -12.15 -1.85 31.74
C ARG A 125 -10.74 -1.92 31.18
N HIS A 126 -10.32 -0.81 30.61
CA HIS A 126 -8.93 -0.51 30.34
C HIS A 126 -8.35 0.25 31.54
N ARG A 127 -7.16 -0.13 31.98
CA ARG A 127 -6.53 0.40 33.19
C ARG A 127 -5.73 1.67 32.95
N GLY A 128 -5.47 2.02 31.69
CA GLY A 128 -4.69 3.20 31.34
C GLY A 128 -3.24 3.10 31.80
N GLY A 129 -2.47 4.14 31.51
CA GLY A 129 -1.07 4.24 31.86
C GLY A 129 -0.33 5.21 30.95
N GLY A 130 0.81 5.72 31.43
CA GLY A 130 1.46 6.85 30.78
C GLY A 130 0.51 8.05 30.75
N ASP A 131 0.15 8.50 29.55
CA ASP A 131 -0.74 9.66 29.34
C ASP A 131 -2.21 9.28 29.11
N LEU A 132 -2.56 7.99 29.13
CA LEU A 132 -3.93 7.52 28.92
C LEU A 132 -4.62 7.21 30.27
N PRO A 133 -5.80 7.78 30.56
CA PRO A 133 -6.52 7.50 31.81
C PRO A 133 -7.06 6.06 31.85
N ALA A 134 -7.43 5.57 33.03
CA ALA A 134 -8.26 4.35 33.11
C ALA A 134 -9.69 4.67 32.62
N GLY A 135 -10.36 3.70 32.00
CA GLY A 135 -11.72 3.91 31.52
C GLY A 135 -12.36 2.69 30.86
N PRO A 136 -13.67 2.75 30.59
CA PRO A 136 -14.40 1.68 29.92
C PRO A 136 -14.00 1.53 28.44
N HIS A 137 -14.19 0.34 27.86
CA HIS A 137 -13.83 -0.02 26.49
C HIS A 137 -14.47 0.90 25.48
N ILE A 138 -15.67 1.39 25.73
CA ILE A 138 -16.33 2.35 24.84
C ILE A 138 -15.52 3.64 24.60
N GLN A 139 -14.63 4.03 25.52
CA GLN A 139 -13.71 5.16 25.32
C GLN A 139 -12.52 4.81 24.43
N TYR A 140 -12.12 3.54 24.40
CA TYR A 140 -10.89 3.06 23.76
C TYR A 140 -11.12 2.23 22.49
N HIS A 141 -12.36 1.82 22.22
CA HIS A 141 -12.71 0.92 21.12
C HIS A 141 -12.06 1.35 19.80
N ASN A 142 -12.31 2.58 19.37
CA ASN A 142 -11.79 3.11 18.09
C ASN A 142 -10.27 3.33 18.06
N VAL A 143 -9.57 3.29 19.20
CA VAL A 143 -8.10 3.43 19.27
C VAL A 143 -7.40 2.11 19.62
N TYR A 144 -8.14 1.02 19.86
CA TYR A 144 -7.54 -0.27 20.18
C TYR A 144 -6.61 -0.76 19.06
N GLY A 145 -7.11 -0.79 17.81
CA GLY A 145 -6.33 -1.17 16.64
C GLY A 145 -5.14 -0.25 16.38
N LEU A 146 -5.30 1.07 16.59
CA LEU A 146 -4.21 2.06 16.52
C LEU A 146 -3.09 1.72 17.51
N LEU A 147 -3.45 1.45 18.77
CA LEU A 147 -2.48 1.17 19.83
C LEU A 147 -1.78 -0.18 19.62
N MET A 148 -2.51 -1.19 19.14
CA MET A 148 -1.92 -2.46 18.70
C MET A 148 -0.92 -2.24 17.56
N ALA A 149 -1.30 -1.53 16.50
CA ALA A 149 -0.41 -1.26 15.36
C ALA A 149 0.85 -0.48 15.77
N LYS A 150 0.70 0.48 16.70
CA LYS A 150 1.82 1.21 17.30
C LYS A 150 2.78 0.25 18.05
N ALA A 151 2.26 -0.60 18.93
CA ALA A 151 3.06 -1.58 19.67
C ALA A 151 3.74 -2.59 18.73
N THR A 152 3.03 -3.08 17.71
CA THR A 152 3.58 -3.94 16.65
C THR A 152 4.75 -3.26 15.94
N ARG A 153 4.58 -2.01 15.48
CA ARG A 153 5.65 -1.28 14.79
C ARG A 153 6.88 -1.10 15.69
N GLN A 154 6.67 -0.74 16.96
CA GLN A 154 7.74 -0.60 17.94
C GLN A 154 8.49 -1.92 18.14
N GLY A 155 7.79 -3.05 18.22
CA GLY A 155 8.40 -4.38 18.30
C GLY A 155 9.26 -4.72 17.08
N ILE A 156 8.75 -4.45 15.86
CA ILE A 156 9.52 -4.67 14.62
C ILE A 156 10.77 -3.79 14.59
N GLN A 157 10.65 -2.51 14.95
CA GLN A 157 11.79 -1.58 14.96
C GLN A 157 12.83 -1.96 16.02
N ALA A 158 12.41 -2.41 17.19
CA ALA A 158 13.32 -2.91 18.22
C ALA A 158 14.07 -4.17 17.77
N ALA A 159 13.37 -5.09 17.08
CA ALA A 159 13.97 -6.31 16.55
C ALA A 159 14.87 -6.07 15.33
N ARG A 160 14.62 -5.02 14.54
CA ARG A 160 15.32 -4.69 13.28
C ARG A 160 15.50 -3.17 13.12
N PRO A 161 16.41 -2.56 13.89
CA PRO A 161 16.55 -1.10 13.95
C PRO A 161 17.00 -0.47 12.62
N THR A 162 17.63 -1.25 11.74
CA THR A 162 18.14 -0.78 10.44
C THR A 162 17.16 -0.96 9.29
N LYS A 163 15.94 -1.49 9.52
CA LYS A 163 14.95 -1.73 8.46
C LYS A 163 13.66 -0.94 8.68
N ARG A 164 13.00 -0.57 7.58
CA ARG A 164 11.69 0.07 7.60
C ARG A 164 10.64 -0.99 7.94
N PRO A 165 9.80 -0.79 8.97
CA PRO A 165 8.78 -1.76 9.33
C PRO A 165 7.61 -1.72 8.33
N PHE A 166 7.14 -2.90 7.91
CA PHE A 166 5.84 -3.04 7.26
C PHE A 166 4.80 -3.60 8.24
N VAL A 167 3.81 -2.77 8.56
CA VAL A 167 2.63 -3.16 9.34
C VAL A 167 1.39 -2.85 8.51
N LEU A 168 0.51 -3.83 8.37
CA LEU A 168 -0.82 -3.69 7.80
C LEU A 168 -1.85 -3.85 8.92
N SER A 169 -2.85 -2.99 9.03
CA SER A 169 -3.86 -3.04 10.11
C SER A 169 -5.29 -2.89 9.56
N ARG A 170 -6.27 -3.63 10.10
CA ARG A 170 -7.68 -3.54 9.67
C ARG A 170 -8.33 -2.31 10.26
N ALA A 171 -8.32 -2.28 11.59
CA ALA A 171 -8.85 -1.19 12.37
C ALA A 171 -7.72 -0.21 12.67
N ASN A 172 -8.06 1.08 12.63
CA ASN A 172 -7.13 2.15 12.94
C ASN A 172 -7.91 3.40 13.37
N PHE A 173 -7.19 4.48 13.69
CA PHE A 173 -7.78 5.78 14.00
C PHE A 173 -7.05 6.91 13.27
N LEU A 174 -7.55 8.15 13.39
CA LEU A 174 -6.82 9.32 12.90
C LEU A 174 -5.42 9.37 13.52
N GLY A 175 -4.40 9.48 12.66
CA GLY A 175 -2.97 9.38 13.06
C GLY A 175 -2.37 7.98 12.92
N GLY A 176 -3.19 6.98 12.58
CA GLY A 176 -2.79 5.59 12.40
C GLY A 176 -1.82 5.29 11.26
N HIS A 177 -1.86 6.11 10.21
CA HIS A 177 -0.91 6.06 9.08
C HIS A 177 0.56 6.18 9.52
N ARG A 178 0.83 6.76 10.69
CA ARG A 178 2.18 6.85 11.26
C ARG A 178 2.74 5.47 11.61
N TYR A 179 1.85 4.51 11.85
CA TYR A 179 2.23 3.19 12.35
C TYR A 179 1.99 2.07 11.32
N ALA A 180 0.90 2.13 10.55
CA ALA A 180 0.52 1.05 9.64
C ALA A 180 -0.10 1.54 8.32
N ALA A 181 0.09 0.73 7.27
CA ALA A 181 -0.78 0.72 6.11
C ALA A 181 -2.16 0.14 6.49
N ALA A 182 -3.18 0.38 5.67
CA ALA A 182 -4.51 -0.17 5.86
C ALA A 182 -4.94 -0.95 4.61
N TRP A 183 -5.80 -1.94 4.78
CA TRP A 183 -6.62 -2.45 3.69
C TRP A 183 -8.08 -2.17 4.01
N THR A 184 -8.94 -2.18 3.00
CA THR A 184 -10.34 -1.74 3.15
C THR A 184 -11.27 -2.78 3.78
N GLY A 185 -10.71 -3.76 4.51
CA GLY A 185 -11.45 -4.87 5.11
C GLY A 185 -11.91 -5.92 4.10
N ASP A 186 -12.74 -6.83 4.61
CA ASP A 186 -13.19 -8.05 3.95
C ASP A 186 -14.32 -7.75 2.95
N ASN A 187 -13.94 -7.25 1.77
CA ASN A 187 -14.86 -6.96 0.68
C ASN A 187 -15.42 -8.24 0.00
N ALA A 188 -16.52 -8.14 -0.75
CA ALA A 188 -17.09 -9.25 -1.49
C ALA A 188 -16.59 -9.28 -2.94
N ALA A 189 -16.50 -10.48 -3.53
CA ALA A 189 -16.20 -10.72 -4.93
C ALA A 189 -17.38 -10.33 -5.84
N THR A 190 -17.68 -9.03 -5.91
CA THR A 190 -18.78 -8.49 -6.74
C THR A 190 -18.36 -7.24 -7.50
N TRP A 191 -19.00 -6.99 -8.64
CA TRP A 191 -18.86 -5.75 -9.40
C TRP A 191 -19.14 -4.49 -8.58
N GLN A 192 -20.07 -4.57 -7.63
CA GLN A 192 -20.40 -3.44 -6.76
C GLN A 192 -19.23 -3.09 -5.83
N HIS A 193 -18.57 -4.08 -5.24
CA HIS A 193 -17.41 -3.86 -4.38
C HIS A 193 -16.15 -3.46 -5.17
N LEU A 194 -15.98 -3.94 -6.40
CA LEU A 194 -15.00 -3.39 -7.34
C LEU A 194 -15.22 -1.88 -7.52
N LYS A 195 -16.44 -1.47 -7.84
CA LYS A 195 -16.77 -0.05 -8.05
C LYS A 195 -16.58 0.78 -6.77
N TRP A 196 -17.06 0.29 -5.63
CA TRP A 196 -16.93 0.98 -4.34
C TRP A 196 -15.49 1.04 -3.81
N SER A 197 -14.59 0.18 -4.30
CA SER A 197 -13.20 0.22 -3.85
C SER A 197 -12.48 1.52 -4.22
N ILE A 198 -12.90 2.22 -5.29
CA ILE A 198 -12.36 3.53 -5.67
C ILE A 198 -12.77 4.62 -4.66
N PRO A 199 -14.08 4.93 -4.45
CA PRO A 199 -14.47 5.96 -3.50
C PRO A 199 -14.00 5.63 -2.07
N MET A 200 -13.98 4.36 -1.67
CA MET A 200 -13.47 3.98 -0.35
C MET A 200 -11.98 4.32 -0.19
N SER A 201 -11.15 3.99 -1.19
CA SER A 201 -9.72 4.29 -1.15
C SER A 201 -9.43 5.79 -1.23
N LEU A 202 -10.22 6.54 -2.00
CA LEU A 202 -10.13 8.01 -2.09
C LEU A 202 -10.47 8.66 -0.74
N ASN A 203 -11.56 8.25 -0.10
CA ASN A 203 -11.97 8.79 1.20
C ASN A 203 -10.95 8.47 2.31
N LEU A 204 -10.36 7.26 2.31
CA LEU A 204 -9.26 6.93 3.21
C LEU A 204 -8.03 7.81 2.98
N GLY A 205 -7.66 8.04 1.71
CA GLY A 205 -6.59 8.95 1.35
C GLY A 205 -6.82 10.36 1.90
N LEU A 206 -7.99 10.94 1.64
CA LEU A 206 -8.40 12.26 2.16
C LEU A 206 -8.48 12.31 3.69
N SER A 207 -8.77 11.18 4.34
CA SER A 207 -8.80 11.04 5.80
C SER A 207 -7.42 10.80 6.42
N GLY A 208 -6.34 10.91 5.62
CA GLY A 208 -4.96 10.82 6.09
C GLY A 208 -4.38 9.40 6.10
N GLN A 209 -4.96 8.44 5.37
CA GLN A 209 -4.41 7.09 5.20
C GLN A 209 -3.92 6.89 3.75
N PRO A 210 -2.71 7.37 3.39
CA PRO A 210 -2.25 7.37 2.00
C PRO A 210 -1.92 5.97 1.46
N PHE A 211 -1.45 5.06 2.33
CA PHE A 211 -1.14 3.69 1.96
C PHE A 211 -2.34 2.79 2.29
N ASN A 212 -3.27 2.70 1.34
CA ASN A 212 -4.49 1.89 1.44
C ASN A 212 -4.85 1.22 0.12
N GLY A 213 -5.70 0.19 0.18
CA GLY A 213 -6.28 -0.48 -0.98
C GLY A 213 -7.15 -1.69 -0.61
N PRO A 214 -7.99 -2.17 -1.54
CA PRO A 214 -8.89 -3.30 -1.34
C PRO A 214 -8.22 -4.65 -1.58
N ASP A 215 -8.93 -5.72 -1.24
CA ASP A 215 -8.58 -7.05 -1.74
C ASP A 215 -9.09 -7.19 -3.17
N ILE A 216 -8.14 -7.25 -4.10
CA ILE A 216 -8.40 -7.39 -5.53
C ILE A 216 -8.98 -8.78 -5.78
N GLY A 217 -10.13 -8.84 -6.45
CA GLY A 217 -10.90 -10.08 -6.65
C GLY A 217 -11.95 -10.32 -5.56
N GLY A 218 -11.80 -9.69 -4.39
CA GLY A 218 -12.74 -9.76 -3.27
C GLY A 218 -12.43 -10.89 -2.28
N PHE A 219 -12.54 -10.57 -0.99
CA PHE A 219 -12.32 -11.51 0.10
C PHE A 219 -13.39 -12.61 0.20
N ALA A 220 -14.67 -12.20 0.24
CA ALA A 220 -15.81 -13.10 0.42
C ALA A 220 -16.43 -13.52 -0.92
N GLY A 221 -16.65 -14.82 -1.09
CA GLY A 221 -17.12 -15.41 -2.34
C GLY A 221 -15.99 -15.66 -3.34
N SER A 222 -16.36 -16.01 -4.57
CA SER A 222 -15.41 -16.26 -5.68
C SER A 222 -15.70 -15.31 -6.83
N ALA A 223 -14.67 -14.63 -7.34
CA ALA A 223 -14.80 -13.84 -8.56
C ALA A 223 -14.86 -14.75 -9.80
N ASP A 224 -15.55 -14.29 -10.84
CA ASP A 224 -15.35 -14.85 -12.18
C ASP A 224 -14.14 -14.17 -12.87
N ALA A 225 -13.73 -14.74 -14.00
CA ALA A 225 -12.57 -14.28 -14.77
C ALA A 225 -12.68 -12.82 -15.24
N GLU A 226 -13.88 -12.34 -15.58
CA GLU A 226 -14.12 -10.99 -16.10
C GLU A 226 -14.06 -9.95 -14.96
N LEU A 227 -14.73 -10.22 -13.84
CA LEU A 227 -14.65 -9.38 -12.64
C LEU A 227 -13.21 -9.26 -12.16
N TRP A 228 -12.51 -10.39 -12.04
CA TRP A 228 -11.12 -10.39 -11.56
C TRP A 228 -10.19 -9.64 -12.51
N ALA A 229 -10.31 -9.84 -13.84
CA ALA A 229 -9.50 -9.15 -14.84
C ALA A 229 -9.69 -7.61 -14.81
N HIS A 230 -10.93 -7.13 -14.63
CA HIS A 230 -11.19 -5.72 -14.42
C HIS A 230 -10.64 -5.21 -13.08
N TRP A 231 -10.72 -6.02 -12.03
CA TRP A 231 -10.24 -5.63 -10.71
C TRP A 231 -8.72 -5.52 -10.66
N ILE A 232 -7.97 -6.47 -11.20
CA ILE A 232 -6.50 -6.36 -11.24
C ILE A 232 -6.03 -5.19 -12.10
N SER A 233 -6.77 -4.88 -13.18
CA SER A 233 -6.45 -3.79 -14.10
C SER A 233 -6.51 -2.42 -13.42
N VAL A 234 -7.51 -2.18 -12.56
CA VAL A 234 -7.54 -0.97 -11.71
C VAL A 234 -6.64 -1.13 -10.47
N GLY A 235 -6.56 -2.35 -9.94
CA GLY A 235 -5.85 -2.70 -8.72
C GLY A 235 -4.35 -2.44 -8.79
N ALA A 236 -3.77 -2.49 -9.97
CA ALA A 236 -2.39 -2.10 -10.25
C ALA A 236 -2.09 -0.63 -9.89
N PHE A 237 -3.10 0.24 -9.84
CA PHE A 237 -2.96 1.67 -9.54
C PHE A 237 -3.33 2.06 -8.11
N TYR A 238 -3.79 1.13 -7.27
CA TYR A 238 -4.00 1.42 -5.84
C TYR A 238 -2.67 1.61 -5.10
N PRO A 239 -2.61 2.46 -4.06
CA PRO A 239 -1.41 2.63 -3.24
C PRO A 239 -0.94 1.28 -2.66
N PHE A 240 -1.86 0.54 -2.04
CA PHE A 240 -1.71 -0.86 -1.65
C PHE A 240 -2.41 -1.77 -2.66
N SER A 241 -1.67 -2.70 -3.25
CA SER A 241 -2.16 -3.58 -4.33
C SER A 241 -1.94 -5.02 -3.92
N ARG A 242 -3.03 -5.73 -3.59
CA ARG A 242 -3.01 -7.11 -3.11
C ARG A 242 -4.26 -7.85 -3.60
N ALA A 243 -4.08 -9.01 -4.20
CA ALA A 243 -5.16 -9.99 -4.36
C ALA A 243 -5.24 -10.86 -3.10
N HIS A 244 -6.43 -11.07 -2.57
CA HIS A 244 -6.64 -11.85 -1.36
C HIS A 244 -8.05 -12.41 -1.29
N THR A 245 -8.18 -13.59 -0.70
CA THR A 245 -9.44 -14.28 -0.55
C THR A 245 -9.49 -15.10 0.73
N THR A 246 -10.71 -15.44 1.16
CA THR A 246 -10.97 -16.22 2.35
C THR A 246 -10.72 -17.71 2.14
N LYS A 247 -10.57 -18.45 3.24
CA LYS A 247 -10.46 -19.91 3.18
C LYS A 247 -11.75 -20.52 2.62
N GLY A 248 -11.61 -21.38 1.61
CA GLY A 248 -12.71 -22.16 1.04
C GLY A 248 -13.42 -21.50 -0.15
N SER A 249 -12.97 -20.34 -0.60
CA SER A 249 -13.27 -19.83 -1.95
C SER A 249 -12.45 -20.58 -2.99
N ASP A 250 -12.71 -20.27 -4.26
CA ASP A 250 -11.84 -20.67 -5.37
C ASP A 250 -10.48 -19.93 -5.30
N ASP A 251 -9.48 -20.50 -5.99
CA ASP A 251 -8.16 -19.93 -6.16
C ASP A 251 -8.23 -18.56 -6.86
N GLN A 252 -7.49 -17.57 -6.36
CA GLN A 252 -7.52 -16.18 -6.85
C GLN A 252 -6.16 -15.67 -7.36
N GLU A 253 -5.18 -16.55 -7.47
CA GLU A 253 -3.91 -16.23 -8.12
C GLU A 253 -4.13 -15.84 -9.59
N PRO A 254 -3.28 -14.96 -10.16
CA PRO A 254 -3.47 -14.45 -11.52
C PRO A 254 -3.66 -15.51 -12.62
N TRP A 255 -3.10 -16.71 -12.44
CA TRP A 255 -3.16 -17.81 -13.40
C TRP A 255 -4.39 -18.71 -13.24
N SER A 256 -5.18 -18.56 -12.17
CA SER A 256 -6.30 -19.46 -11.84
C SER A 256 -7.52 -19.27 -12.74
N PHE A 257 -7.58 -18.17 -13.49
CA PHE A 257 -8.72 -17.78 -14.36
C PHE A 257 -8.49 -18.05 -15.86
N GLY A 258 -7.37 -18.68 -16.21
CA GLY A 258 -6.99 -19.01 -17.59
C GLY A 258 -6.19 -17.91 -18.32
N PRO A 259 -5.70 -18.20 -19.55
CA PRO A 259 -4.64 -17.42 -20.19
C PRO A 259 -5.00 -15.96 -20.49
N ARG A 260 -6.29 -15.67 -20.74
CA ARG A 260 -6.75 -14.30 -21.03
C ARG A 260 -6.65 -13.40 -19.79
N THR A 261 -7.13 -13.89 -18.65
CA THR A 261 -7.06 -13.16 -17.38
C THR A 261 -5.63 -13.08 -16.85
N GLU A 262 -4.83 -14.14 -17.02
CA GLU A 262 -3.40 -14.10 -16.70
C GLU A 262 -2.67 -13.03 -17.52
N SER A 263 -3.00 -12.89 -18.81
CA SER A 263 -2.45 -11.83 -19.67
C SER A 263 -2.85 -10.43 -19.18
N ALA A 264 -4.13 -10.22 -18.83
CA ALA A 264 -4.60 -8.96 -18.27
C ALA A 264 -3.87 -8.62 -16.95
N ALA A 265 -3.66 -9.61 -16.08
CA ALA A 265 -2.87 -9.46 -14.86
C ALA A 265 -1.42 -9.07 -15.15
N ARG A 266 -0.78 -9.75 -16.10
CA ARG A 266 0.61 -9.50 -16.50
C ARG A 266 0.78 -8.07 -16.98
N ILE A 267 -0.11 -7.60 -17.86
CA ILE A 267 -0.07 -6.22 -18.36
C ILE A 267 -0.27 -5.25 -17.19
N ALA A 268 -1.28 -5.45 -16.34
CA ALA A 268 -1.59 -4.57 -15.21
C ALA A 268 -0.39 -4.46 -14.23
N LEU A 269 0.21 -5.59 -13.87
CA LEU A 269 1.37 -5.64 -12.98
C LEU A 269 2.62 -5.01 -13.64
N GLN A 270 2.88 -5.27 -14.92
CA GLN A 270 3.97 -4.60 -15.64
C GLN A 270 3.80 -3.07 -15.66
N ARG A 271 2.58 -2.57 -15.86
CA ARG A 271 2.27 -1.13 -15.77
C ARG A 271 2.58 -0.57 -14.37
N ARG A 272 2.22 -1.28 -13.30
CA ARG A 272 2.58 -0.91 -11.93
C ARG A 272 4.10 -0.85 -11.74
N TYR A 273 4.82 -1.86 -12.22
CA TYR A 273 6.28 -1.92 -12.08
C TYR A 273 7.01 -0.86 -12.91
N ARG A 274 6.52 -0.53 -14.12
CA ARG A 274 6.97 0.64 -14.90
C ARG A 274 6.82 1.93 -14.11
N LEU A 275 5.75 2.07 -13.32
CA LEU A 275 5.47 3.25 -12.50
C LEU A 275 6.22 3.31 -11.16
N LEU A 276 7.07 2.33 -10.81
CA LEU A 276 7.77 2.34 -9.52
C LEU A 276 8.47 3.66 -9.17
N PRO A 277 9.25 4.31 -10.06
CA PRO A 277 9.89 5.58 -9.71
C PRO A 277 8.87 6.69 -9.40
N TYR A 278 7.78 6.75 -10.16
CA TYR A 278 6.71 7.72 -9.95
C TYR A 278 5.94 7.42 -8.65
N LEU A 279 5.50 6.18 -8.43
CA LEU A 279 4.82 5.76 -7.21
C LEU A 279 5.67 6.03 -5.97
N TYR A 280 6.97 5.72 -6.03
CA TYR A 280 7.89 5.94 -4.92
C TYR A 280 8.09 7.43 -4.64
N THR A 281 8.12 8.26 -5.68
CA THR A 281 8.11 9.72 -5.55
C THR A 281 6.83 10.24 -4.91
N LEU A 282 5.67 9.66 -5.23
CA LEU A 282 4.40 10.00 -4.58
C LEU A 282 4.36 9.58 -3.11
N PHE A 283 4.97 8.45 -2.74
CA PHE A 283 5.15 8.07 -1.34
C PHE A 283 6.03 9.07 -0.58
N TYR A 284 7.11 9.55 -1.21
CA TYR A 284 7.93 10.64 -0.64
C TYR A 284 7.11 11.93 -0.48
N GLU A 285 6.38 12.37 -1.50
CA GLU A 285 5.51 13.55 -1.42
C GLU A 285 4.48 13.40 -0.29
N SER A 286 3.85 12.24 -0.17
CA SER A 286 2.90 11.92 0.88
C SER A 286 3.53 11.99 2.27
N HIS A 287 4.73 11.42 2.44
CA HIS A 287 5.50 11.50 3.68
C HIS A 287 5.83 12.95 4.09
N ARG A 288 6.11 13.82 3.12
CA ARG A 288 6.50 15.23 3.37
C ARG A 288 5.32 16.16 3.58
N THR A 289 4.20 15.93 2.90
CA THR A 289 3.10 16.90 2.79
C THR A 289 1.75 16.39 3.30
N GLY A 290 1.59 15.07 3.45
CA GLY A 290 0.31 14.43 3.74
C GLY A 290 -0.60 14.25 2.51
N LEU A 291 -0.19 14.67 1.32
CA LEU A 291 -0.99 14.47 0.11
C LEU A 291 -1.20 12.97 -0.18
N PRO A 292 -2.42 12.54 -0.59
CA PRO A 292 -2.66 11.16 -0.99
C PRO A 292 -1.91 10.79 -2.27
N ILE A 293 -1.56 9.50 -2.41
CA ILE A 293 -0.99 8.94 -3.64
C ILE A 293 -2.07 8.81 -4.71
N MET A 294 -3.21 8.24 -4.34
CA MET A 294 -4.43 8.17 -5.14
C MET A 294 -5.33 9.35 -4.76
N ARG A 295 -5.71 10.20 -5.73
CA ARG A 295 -6.39 11.48 -5.49
C ARG A 295 -7.71 11.55 -6.26
N PRO A 296 -8.76 12.19 -5.71
CA PRO A 296 -9.99 12.45 -6.45
C PRO A 296 -9.73 13.44 -7.59
N THR A 297 -10.49 13.34 -8.68
CA THR A 297 -10.32 14.22 -9.85
C THR A 297 -10.57 15.69 -9.55
N LEU A 298 -11.36 16.02 -8.51
CA LEU A 298 -11.53 17.39 -8.02
C LEU A 298 -10.22 18.09 -7.64
N MET A 299 -9.15 17.33 -7.34
CA MET A 299 -7.83 17.92 -7.05
C MET A 299 -7.10 18.43 -8.31
N ALA A 300 -7.56 18.07 -9.52
CA ALA A 300 -7.06 18.67 -10.75
C ALA A 300 -7.63 20.08 -10.97
N ASP A 301 -8.90 20.31 -10.61
CA ASP A 301 -9.51 21.64 -10.59
C ASP A 301 -10.64 21.74 -9.55
N SER A 302 -10.33 22.33 -8.40
CA SER A 302 -11.30 22.50 -7.30
C SER A 302 -12.47 23.45 -7.62
N LYS A 303 -12.35 24.26 -8.69
CA LYS A 303 -13.39 25.19 -9.14
C LYS A 303 -14.43 24.52 -10.02
N ASP A 304 -14.06 23.42 -10.68
CA ASP A 304 -15.01 22.64 -11.48
C ASP A 304 -15.91 21.80 -10.56
N LEU A 305 -17.18 22.20 -10.48
CA LEU A 305 -18.16 21.53 -9.64
C LEU A 305 -18.53 20.13 -10.16
N ALA A 306 -18.35 19.86 -11.45
CA ALA A 306 -18.65 18.54 -12.02
C ALA A 306 -17.74 17.45 -11.47
N LEU A 307 -16.50 17.80 -11.06
CA LEU A 307 -15.52 16.85 -10.55
C LEU A 307 -15.78 16.42 -9.10
N ARG A 308 -16.66 17.09 -8.37
CA ARG A 308 -16.89 16.80 -6.93
C ARG A 308 -17.60 15.49 -6.67
N MET A 309 -18.38 15.02 -7.64
CA MET A 309 -19.16 13.77 -7.54
C MET A 309 -18.50 12.62 -8.29
N GLU A 310 -17.33 12.84 -8.90
CA GLU A 310 -16.64 11.78 -9.64
C GLU A 310 -15.99 10.79 -8.68
N ASP A 311 -16.40 9.52 -8.80
CA ASP A 311 -15.94 8.42 -7.97
C ASP A 311 -15.56 7.15 -8.75
N GLN A 312 -15.56 7.20 -10.09
CA GLN A 312 -15.17 6.09 -10.96
C GLN A 312 -13.75 6.28 -11.51
N ALA A 313 -13.39 7.49 -11.91
CA ALA A 313 -12.05 7.88 -12.35
C ALA A 313 -11.29 8.59 -11.22
N PHE A 314 -9.97 8.47 -11.23
CA PHE A 314 -9.13 9.08 -10.20
C PHE A 314 -7.77 9.48 -10.76
N LEU A 315 -7.07 10.32 -10.01
CA LEU A 315 -5.71 10.71 -10.30
C LEU A 315 -4.73 9.83 -9.52
N LEU A 316 -3.60 9.50 -10.14
CA LEU A 316 -2.43 8.99 -9.46
C LEU A 316 -1.40 10.12 -9.39
N GLY A 317 -1.20 10.68 -8.21
CA GLY A 317 -0.53 11.98 -8.03
C GLY A 317 -1.29 13.11 -8.71
N SER A 318 -0.57 14.08 -9.28
CA SER A 318 -1.15 15.17 -10.07
C SER A 318 -1.13 14.93 -11.58
N ASP A 319 -0.36 13.95 -12.04
CA ASP A 319 0.09 13.91 -13.43
C ASP A 319 -0.55 12.80 -14.27
N LEU A 320 -1.16 11.81 -13.61
CA LEU A 320 -1.81 10.68 -14.28
C LEU A 320 -3.29 10.61 -13.91
N LEU A 321 -4.14 10.43 -14.92
CA LEU A 321 -5.56 10.18 -14.79
C LEU A 321 -5.85 8.73 -15.19
N VAL A 322 -6.43 7.97 -14.26
CA VAL A 322 -6.78 6.56 -14.41
C VAL A 322 -8.29 6.45 -14.60
N ILE A 323 -8.71 5.82 -15.69
CA ILE A 323 -10.13 5.64 -16.05
C ILE A 323 -10.39 4.14 -16.23
N PRO A 324 -11.07 3.48 -15.27
CA PRO A 324 -11.46 2.09 -15.42
C PRO A 324 -12.36 1.86 -16.64
N ARG A 325 -12.19 0.70 -17.31
CA ARG A 325 -12.96 0.35 -18.52
C ARG A 325 -14.47 0.26 -18.31
N TRP A 326 -14.90 -0.05 -17.08
CA TRP A 326 -16.29 -0.12 -16.69
C TRP A 326 -16.90 1.25 -16.35
N ALA A 327 -16.11 2.33 -16.33
CA ALA A 327 -16.59 3.67 -15.99
C ALA A 327 -17.58 4.19 -17.05
N VAL A 328 -18.73 4.70 -16.61
CA VAL A 328 -19.78 5.19 -17.50
C VAL A 328 -19.85 6.71 -17.44
N ARG A 329 -19.39 7.37 -18.51
CA ARG A 329 -19.36 8.84 -18.65
C ARG A 329 -18.80 9.55 -17.39
N PRO A 330 -17.58 9.18 -16.93
CA PRO A 330 -16.97 9.87 -15.79
C PRO A 330 -16.76 11.36 -16.11
N ALA A 331 -16.93 12.23 -15.12
CA ALA A 331 -16.51 13.61 -15.19
C ALA A 331 -14.98 13.67 -15.15
N LEU A 332 -14.38 14.18 -16.21
CA LEU A 332 -12.93 14.26 -16.34
C LEU A 332 -12.47 15.72 -16.26
N PRO A 333 -11.29 15.98 -15.67
CA PRO A 333 -10.75 17.33 -15.62
C PRO A 333 -10.53 17.90 -17.02
N GLY A 334 -10.74 19.21 -17.16
CA GLY A 334 -10.42 19.96 -18.37
C GLY A 334 -8.91 20.06 -18.63
N GLY A 335 -8.57 20.76 -19.72
CA GLY A 335 -7.18 20.95 -20.16
C GLY A 335 -6.61 19.76 -20.94
N ILE A 336 -5.29 19.75 -21.10
CA ILE A 336 -4.59 18.73 -21.88
C ILE A 336 -4.44 17.45 -21.06
N TRP A 337 -5.05 16.36 -21.54
CA TRP A 337 -4.87 15.00 -21.02
C TRP A 337 -4.69 14.03 -22.19
N ARG A 338 -3.46 13.57 -22.42
CA ARG A 338 -3.12 12.70 -23.57
C ARG A 338 -3.01 11.25 -23.15
N GLN A 339 -3.37 10.32 -24.03
CA GLN A 339 -3.23 8.89 -23.76
C GLN A 339 -1.76 8.53 -23.49
N LEU A 340 -1.51 7.77 -22.43
CA LEU A 340 -0.20 7.24 -22.08
C LEU A 340 -0.23 5.71 -22.09
N SER A 341 0.62 5.10 -22.91
CA SER A 341 0.91 3.67 -22.80
C SER A 341 2.15 3.45 -21.94
N LEU A 342 2.06 2.55 -20.96
CA LEU A 342 3.19 2.19 -20.10
C LEU A 342 3.91 0.91 -20.56
N VAL A 343 3.19 0.08 -21.30
CA VAL A 343 3.64 -1.20 -21.85
C VAL A 343 3.18 -1.20 -23.31
N GLU A 344 4.04 -1.68 -24.21
CA GLU A 344 3.67 -1.77 -25.63
C GLU A 344 2.55 -2.81 -25.81
N PRO A 345 1.49 -2.51 -26.57
CA PRO A 345 0.42 -3.46 -26.81
C PRO A 345 0.92 -4.60 -27.71
N GLU A 346 0.83 -5.84 -27.23
CA GLU A 346 1.02 -7.02 -28.07
C GLU A 346 -0.32 -7.38 -28.73
N GLY A 347 -0.56 -6.83 -29.93
CA GLY A 347 -1.76 -7.11 -30.71
C GLY A 347 -2.95 -6.22 -30.36
N GLN A 348 -4.12 -6.82 -30.14
CA GLN A 348 -5.34 -6.05 -29.86
C GLN A 348 -5.31 -5.47 -28.43
N PRO A 349 -5.83 -4.24 -28.21
CA PRO A 349 -5.93 -3.68 -26.88
C PRO A 349 -6.70 -4.60 -25.93
N ASP A 350 -6.12 -4.88 -24.76
CA ASP A 350 -6.82 -5.65 -23.74
C ASP A 350 -8.06 -4.88 -23.23
N PRO A 351 -9.25 -5.52 -23.20
CA PRO A 351 -10.50 -4.84 -22.91
C PRO A 351 -10.70 -4.48 -21.44
N HIS A 352 -9.84 -4.97 -20.54
CA HIS A 352 -9.94 -4.75 -19.09
C HIS A 352 -9.06 -3.61 -18.60
N GLN A 353 -7.94 -3.37 -19.28
CA GLN A 353 -6.94 -2.35 -18.93
C GLN A 353 -7.53 -0.95 -18.82
N CYS A 354 -7.30 -0.27 -17.69
CA CYS A 354 -7.68 1.12 -17.52
C CYS A 354 -7.06 2.02 -18.59
N ASP A 355 -7.84 2.97 -19.10
CA ASP A 355 -7.28 4.09 -19.86
C ASP A 355 -6.44 4.94 -18.90
N LEU A 356 -5.26 5.32 -19.36
CA LEU A 356 -4.33 6.14 -18.61
C LEU A 356 -3.99 7.36 -19.43
N LYS A 357 -4.13 8.54 -18.82
CA LYS A 357 -3.81 9.80 -19.46
C LYS A 357 -2.77 10.57 -18.66
N ILE A 358 -1.85 11.21 -19.36
CA ILE A 358 -0.85 12.12 -18.79
C ILE A 358 -1.31 13.58 -18.95
N ARG A 359 -1.18 14.35 -17.87
CA ARG A 359 -1.51 15.77 -17.84
C ARG A 359 -0.56 16.61 -18.70
N GLY A 360 -1.06 17.64 -19.38
CA GLY A 360 -0.23 18.67 -19.98
C GLY A 360 0.59 19.40 -18.92
N GLY A 361 1.89 19.55 -19.17
CA GLY A 361 2.85 20.10 -18.22
C GLY A 361 3.53 19.06 -17.33
N ALA A 362 3.25 17.76 -17.52
CA ALA A 362 3.84 16.69 -16.71
C ALA A 362 5.06 16.04 -17.37
N ILE A 363 6.00 15.64 -16.52
CA ILE A 363 7.07 14.69 -16.83
C ILE A 363 6.97 13.55 -15.82
N VAL A 364 6.65 12.34 -16.28
CA VAL A 364 6.47 11.17 -15.43
C VAL A 364 7.67 10.22 -15.59
N PRO A 365 8.45 9.96 -14.52
CA PRO A 365 9.56 9.02 -14.56
C PRO A 365 9.08 7.57 -14.50
N LEU A 366 9.51 6.76 -15.46
CA LEU A 366 9.16 5.34 -15.60
C LEU A 366 10.42 4.47 -15.56
N GLY A 367 10.39 3.38 -14.80
CA GLY A 367 11.48 2.42 -14.70
C GLY A 367 11.38 1.33 -15.77
N LYS A 368 12.32 0.39 -15.80
CA LYS A 368 12.16 -0.86 -16.58
C LYS A 368 11.19 -1.82 -15.89
N ILE A 369 10.67 -2.79 -16.64
CA ILE A 369 9.91 -3.91 -16.06
C ILE A 369 10.86 -4.78 -15.25
N VAL A 370 10.50 -5.07 -13.99
CA VAL A 370 11.22 -5.99 -13.11
C VAL A 370 10.23 -6.96 -12.45
N GLN A 371 10.72 -8.10 -11.96
CA GLN A 371 9.87 -9.13 -11.35
C GLN A 371 9.55 -8.86 -9.87
N ASN A 372 10.48 -8.19 -9.18
CA ASN A 372 10.38 -7.86 -7.76
C ASN A 372 11.19 -6.58 -7.47
N THR A 373 11.04 -6.02 -6.27
CA THR A 373 11.78 -4.81 -5.85
C THR A 373 13.17 -5.09 -5.28
N ALA A 374 13.52 -6.33 -4.96
CA ALA A 374 14.87 -6.68 -4.49
C ALA A 374 15.92 -6.45 -5.59
N ASP A 375 15.55 -6.76 -6.84
CA ASP A 375 16.37 -6.55 -8.05
C ASP A 375 16.16 -5.18 -8.70
N TYR A 376 15.29 -4.34 -8.13
CA TYR A 376 15.00 -3.03 -8.71
C TYR A 376 16.25 -2.13 -8.65
N ARG A 377 16.71 -1.71 -9.82
CA ARG A 377 17.77 -0.71 -10.00
C ARG A 377 17.34 0.22 -11.12
N LEU A 378 17.53 1.53 -10.94
CA LEU A 378 17.12 2.55 -11.90
C LEU A 378 18.23 2.85 -12.93
N GLU A 379 18.75 1.79 -13.54
CA GLU A 379 19.79 1.82 -14.59
C GLU A 379 19.24 2.32 -15.94
N GLU A 380 17.92 2.25 -16.12
CA GLU A 380 17.20 2.75 -17.27
C GLU A 380 15.99 3.57 -16.78
N LEU A 381 15.90 4.81 -17.24
CA LEU A 381 14.82 5.73 -16.90
C LEU A 381 14.16 6.23 -18.19
N THR A 382 12.85 6.10 -18.29
CA THR A 382 12.05 6.73 -19.34
C THR A 382 11.32 7.95 -18.77
N LEU A 383 11.46 9.11 -19.40
CA LEU A 383 10.65 10.29 -19.10
C LEU A 383 9.49 10.36 -20.10
N ALA A 384 8.26 10.12 -19.63
CA ALA A 384 7.07 10.41 -20.42
C ALA A 384 6.74 11.90 -20.25
N VAL A 385 6.83 12.67 -21.34
CA VAL A 385 6.74 14.14 -21.32
C VAL A 385 5.51 14.58 -22.11
N CYS A 386 4.59 15.28 -21.45
CA CYS A 386 3.44 15.90 -22.09
C CYS A 386 3.51 17.41 -21.84
N LEU A 387 3.75 18.21 -22.87
CA LEU A 387 3.84 19.66 -22.72
C LEU A 387 2.46 20.29 -22.51
N ASP A 388 2.41 21.34 -21.72
CA ASP A 388 1.24 22.21 -21.55
C ASP A 388 1.06 23.17 -22.75
N GLU A 389 0.05 24.04 -22.66
CA GLU A 389 -0.26 25.06 -23.67
C GLU A 389 0.88 26.08 -23.87
N MET A 390 1.71 26.31 -22.85
CA MET A 390 2.88 27.19 -22.92
C MET A 390 4.13 26.45 -23.43
N GLY A 391 4.00 25.18 -23.82
CA GLY A 391 5.10 24.35 -24.26
C GLY A 391 6.08 24.00 -23.15
N THR A 392 5.63 23.93 -21.89
CA THR A 392 6.47 23.60 -20.73
C THR A 392 6.05 22.28 -20.09
N GLY A 393 6.96 21.68 -19.32
CA GLY A 393 6.69 20.49 -18.51
C GLY A 393 7.63 20.39 -17.32
N ARG A 394 7.16 19.75 -16.23
CA ARG A 394 7.93 19.55 -15.00
C ARG A 394 7.64 18.17 -14.41
N GLY A 395 8.65 17.56 -13.80
CA GLY A 395 8.52 16.31 -13.05
C GLY A 395 9.57 16.20 -11.97
N ILE A 396 9.30 15.38 -10.96
CA ILE A 396 10.19 15.11 -9.83
C ILE A 396 10.48 13.60 -9.78
N LEU A 397 11.70 13.26 -9.40
CA LEU A 397 12.12 11.90 -9.07
C LEU A 397 12.81 11.89 -7.71
N TYR A 398 12.29 11.09 -6.79
CA TYR A 398 12.92 10.78 -5.50
C TYR A 398 13.58 9.39 -5.56
N GLU A 399 14.80 9.31 -5.04
CA GLU A 399 15.60 8.08 -4.96
C GLU A 399 16.28 8.00 -3.59
N ASP A 400 16.31 6.81 -2.99
CA ASP A 400 17.12 6.48 -1.82
C ASP A 400 17.48 4.99 -1.87
N ALA A 401 17.99 4.42 -0.78
CA ALA A 401 18.34 3.00 -0.69
C ALA A 401 17.14 2.03 -0.76
N GLY A 402 15.89 2.50 -0.70
CA GLY A 402 14.65 1.72 -0.71
C GLY A 402 14.26 1.12 0.65
N ASP A 403 15.24 0.70 1.43
CA ASP A 403 15.10 0.28 2.83
C ASP A 403 16.15 1.01 3.69
N GLY A 404 15.97 1.02 5.01
CA GLY A 404 16.84 1.73 5.94
C GLY A 404 16.44 3.17 6.23
N TYR A 405 17.29 3.85 6.99
CA TYR A 405 17.00 5.18 7.56
C TYR A 405 18.02 6.24 7.15
N GLU A 406 18.97 5.91 6.29
CA GLU A 406 20.04 6.80 5.83
C GLU A 406 19.48 8.05 5.11
N TYR A 407 18.26 7.96 4.56
CA TYR A 407 17.55 9.12 4.01
C TYR A 407 17.30 10.23 5.06
N LEU A 408 17.22 9.89 6.35
CA LEU A 408 17.11 10.87 7.44
C LEU A 408 18.39 11.71 7.60
N ASP A 409 19.54 11.12 7.23
CA ASP A 409 20.84 11.77 7.23
C ASP A 409 21.15 12.47 5.88
N GLY A 410 20.15 12.56 5.00
CA GLY A 410 20.29 13.19 3.68
C GLY A 410 20.74 12.23 2.57
N MET A 411 20.89 10.93 2.83
CA MET A 411 21.27 9.93 1.81
C MET A 411 20.09 9.53 0.92
N TYR A 412 19.52 10.54 0.26
CA TYR A 412 18.57 10.44 -0.83
C TYR A 412 18.99 11.39 -1.95
N ARG A 413 18.32 11.31 -3.08
CA ARG A 413 18.44 12.26 -4.18
C ARG A 413 17.07 12.68 -4.65
N LEU A 414 16.88 13.98 -4.76
CA LEU A 414 15.70 14.57 -5.37
C LEU A 414 16.11 15.30 -6.64
N SER A 415 15.60 14.83 -7.78
CA SER A 415 15.90 15.38 -9.11
C SER A 415 14.64 16.02 -9.70
N GLU A 416 14.80 17.21 -10.26
CA GLU A 416 13.75 17.91 -11.01
C GLU A 416 14.06 17.89 -12.49
N TYR A 417 13.11 17.44 -13.29
CA TYR A 417 13.14 17.50 -14.75
C TYR A 417 12.28 18.66 -15.21
N THR A 418 12.77 19.40 -16.19
CA THR A 418 12.05 20.48 -16.86
C THR A 418 12.12 20.30 -18.36
N ALA A 419 11.01 20.54 -19.05
CA ALA A 419 10.91 20.56 -20.50
C ALA A 419 10.42 21.94 -20.95
N ARG A 420 11.02 22.49 -22.00
CA ARG A 420 10.58 23.76 -22.59
C ARG A 420 10.74 23.72 -24.10
N ARG A 421 9.65 24.01 -24.82
CA ARG A 421 9.66 24.17 -26.27
C ARG A 421 10.43 25.43 -26.67
N GLN A 422 11.29 25.29 -27.66
CA GLN A 422 12.07 26.32 -28.33
C GLN A 422 11.91 26.09 -29.83
N GLU A 423 11.05 26.89 -30.47
CA GLU A 423 10.70 26.73 -31.88
C GLU A 423 10.23 25.29 -32.21
N ASN A 424 11.05 24.54 -32.95
CA ASN A 424 10.81 23.16 -33.40
C ASN A 424 11.50 22.11 -32.52
N GLN A 425 12.09 22.50 -31.40
CA GLN A 425 12.75 21.60 -30.46
C GLN A 425 12.15 21.71 -29.05
N VAL A 426 12.30 20.65 -28.27
CA VAL A 426 12.04 20.65 -26.83
C VAL A 426 13.35 20.43 -26.12
N ARG A 427 13.72 21.40 -25.29
CA ARG A 427 14.87 21.29 -24.41
C ARG A 427 14.45 20.65 -23.09
N ILE A 428 15.10 19.56 -22.72
CA ILE A 428 14.91 18.86 -21.45
C ILE A 428 16.18 18.95 -20.61
N ARG A 429 16.01 19.35 -19.35
CA ARG A 429 17.08 19.50 -18.36
C ARG A 429 16.70 18.83 -17.06
N VAL A 430 17.67 18.17 -16.43
CA VAL A 430 17.58 17.74 -15.03
C VAL A 430 18.35 18.69 -14.12
N ARG A 431 17.87 18.85 -12.89
CA ARG A 431 18.53 19.59 -11.82
C ARG A 431 18.46 18.77 -10.54
N HIS A 432 19.60 18.63 -9.86
CA HIS A 432 19.63 18.17 -8.48
C HIS A 432 19.03 19.25 -7.59
N ILE A 433 17.96 18.93 -6.86
CA ILE A 433 17.28 19.92 -6.01
C ILE A 433 17.53 19.69 -4.51
N ASP A 434 17.75 18.46 -4.07
CA ASP A 434 18.02 18.15 -2.67
C ASP A 434 18.60 16.74 -2.46
N GLY A 435 19.22 16.51 -1.31
CA GLY A 435 19.85 15.24 -0.92
C GLY A 435 21.34 15.15 -1.22
N GLN A 436 21.98 14.10 -0.72
CA GLN A 436 23.43 13.86 -0.81
C GLN A 436 23.78 12.59 -1.58
N MET A 437 22.80 11.75 -1.93
CA MET A 437 23.03 10.54 -2.69
C MET A 437 23.59 10.90 -4.07
N GLU A 438 24.69 10.25 -4.43
CA GLU A 438 25.36 10.46 -5.71
C GLU A 438 24.46 10.08 -6.88
N TRP A 439 24.66 10.76 -7.99
CA TRP A 439 23.94 10.47 -9.22
C TRP A 439 24.37 9.10 -9.78
N CYS A 440 23.40 8.24 -10.06
CA CYS A 440 23.64 6.95 -10.70
C CYS A 440 23.66 7.12 -12.22
N LYS A 441 24.74 6.64 -12.86
CA LYS A 441 24.83 6.62 -14.31
C LYS A 441 23.80 5.64 -14.89
N ARG A 442 22.85 6.17 -15.66
CA ARG A 442 21.75 5.44 -16.26
C ARG A 442 21.53 5.81 -17.72
N LYS A 443 20.84 4.93 -18.46
CA LYS A 443 20.32 5.26 -19.79
C LYS A 443 19.05 6.08 -19.64
N LEU A 444 18.97 7.21 -20.33
CA LEU A 444 17.78 8.05 -20.35
C LEU A 444 17.04 7.86 -21.69
N PHE A 445 15.78 7.50 -21.60
CA PHE A 445 14.84 7.51 -22.71
C PHE A 445 13.84 8.64 -22.51
N ILE A 446 13.44 9.29 -23.60
CA ILE A 446 12.46 10.37 -23.59
C ILE A 446 11.33 9.97 -24.53
N GLU A 447 10.10 10.00 -24.02
CA GLU A 447 8.88 9.74 -24.77
C GLU A 447 8.01 11.01 -24.75
N MET A 448 8.07 11.79 -25.83
CA MET A 448 7.23 12.98 -25.99
C MET A 448 5.83 12.57 -26.42
N ILE A 449 4.85 12.79 -25.56
CA ILE A 449 3.44 12.45 -25.78
C ILE A 449 2.75 13.64 -26.46
N THR A 450 2.42 13.48 -27.74
CA THR A 450 1.82 14.52 -28.59
C THR A 450 0.47 14.09 -29.14
N ASP A 451 -0.26 15.00 -29.79
CA ASP A 451 -1.53 14.67 -30.45
C ASP A 451 -1.32 13.78 -31.69
N ASN A 452 -0.11 13.78 -32.26
CA ASN A 452 0.26 13.00 -33.44
C ASN A 452 0.94 11.65 -33.09
N GLY A 453 1.00 11.29 -31.80
CA GLY A 453 1.65 10.07 -31.32
C GLY A 453 2.86 10.35 -30.40
N VAL A 454 3.72 9.33 -30.25
CA VAL A 454 4.87 9.37 -29.33
C VAL A 454 6.18 9.53 -30.11
N ILE A 455 6.93 10.60 -29.82
CA ILE A 455 8.29 10.78 -30.35
C ILE A 455 9.27 10.23 -29.32
N LYS A 456 10.09 9.25 -29.73
CA LYS A 456 11.07 8.58 -28.87
C LYS A 456 12.48 9.13 -29.13
N ALA A 457 13.22 9.39 -28.07
CA ALA A 457 14.61 9.82 -28.13
C ALA A 457 15.44 9.21 -27.00
N ILE A 458 16.77 9.18 -27.20
CA ILE A 458 17.74 8.80 -26.17
C ILE A 458 18.40 10.09 -25.69
N GLY A 459 18.47 10.25 -24.38
CA GLY A 459 19.10 11.40 -23.74
C GLY A 459 20.26 11.03 -22.84
N ASP A 460 20.77 12.05 -22.15
CA ASP A 460 21.84 12.00 -21.17
C ASP A 460 21.46 12.96 -20.03
N GLU A 461 21.30 12.44 -18.80
CA GLU A 461 20.95 13.27 -17.65
C GLU A 461 22.08 14.22 -17.23
N GLN A 462 23.30 14.04 -17.74
CA GLN A 462 24.39 14.98 -17.48
C GLN A 462 24.41 16.16 -18.44
N LYS A 463 23.51 16.19 -19.44
CA LYS A 463 23.49 17.19 -20.51
C LYS A 463 22.09 17.77 -20.69
N GLU A 464 22.03 18.88 -21.40
CA GLU A 464 20.77 19.33 -21.97
C GLU A 464 20.42 18.44 -23.17
N ASN A 465 19.16 18.02 -23.24
CA ASN A 465 18.65 17.15 -24.29
C ASN A 465 17.73 17.96 -25.20
N PHE A 466 17.91 17.85 -26.51
CA PHE A 466 17.11 18.57 -27.51
C PHE A 466 16.36 17.57 -28.39
N ILE A 467 15.04 17.59 -28.33
CA ILE A 467 14.17 16.67 -29.08
C ILE A 467 13.47 17.46 -30.18
N ASN A 468 13.61 17.04 -31.44
CA ASN A 468 12.85 17.64 -32.55
C ASN A 468 11.38 17.22 -32.45
N LEU A 469 10.47 18.19 -32.60
CA LEU A 469 9.01 17.97 -32.63
C LEU A 469 8.49 17.65 -34.04
#